data_AF-H6LH98-F1
#
_entry.id   AF-H6LH98-F1
#
_cell.length_a   1.000
_cell.length_b   1.000
_cell.length_c   1.000
_cell.angle_alpha   90.00
_cell.angle_beta   90.00
_cell.angle_gamma   90.00
#
_symmetry.space_group_name_H-M   'P 1'
#
loop_
_entity.id
_entity.type
_entity.pdbx_description
1 polymer ?
#
loop_
_entity_poly.entity_id
_entity_poly.type
_entity_poly.pdbx_seq_one_letter_code
_entity_poly.pdbx_strand_id
1 'polypeptide(L)'
;MLYLNSRQCICANNSNLKEGEKMENNTFGSRLKALRISKRLTQENFANLFYLNKSSISKYEKDKNLPENQLLIKIADFFEVSVDYLLCRTDQPKLLPSNPKPMTCEEFLKSYVFSNEEVDSFSAYFSFPESYKQEVLDFINFKSTSGKQL
;
A
#
# COMPACT_ATOMS: atom_id res chain seq x y z
N MET A 1 24.07 4.52 -17.76
CA MET A 1 23.36 4.49 -16.46
C MET A 1 21.87 4.33 -16.73
N LEU A 2 21.38 3.09 -16.80
CA LEU A 2 19.95 2.82 -16.97
C LEU A 2 19.42 2.28 -15.63
N TYR A 3 18.62 3.10 -14.95
CA TYR A 3 17.88 2.71 -13.75
C TYR A 3 16.76 1.75 -14.17
N LEU A 4 16.81 0.51 -13.65
CA LEU A 4 15.80 -0.50 -13.86
C LEU A 4 14.52 -0.13 -13.10
N ASN A 5 13.45 0.12 -13.86
CA ASN A 5 12.06 0.07 -13.42
C ASN A 5 11.73 -1.35 -12.91
N SER A 6 11.42 -1.47 -11.62
CA SER A 6 10.81 -2.69 -11.05
C SER A 6 9.57 -2.35 -10.23
N ARG A 7 8.61 -1.64 -10.85
CA ARG A 7 7.20 -1.71 -10.45
C ARG A 7 6.63 -3.03 -10.97
N GLN A 8 6.91 -4.12 -10.27
CA GLN A 8 6.18 -5.38 -10.47
C GLN A 8 5.05 -5.44 -9.44
N CYS A 9 3.83 -5.29 -9.93
CA CYS A 9 2.60 -5.41 -9.15
C CYS A 9 2.59 -6.68 -8.29
N ILE A 10 2.09 -6.57 -7.05
CA ILE A 10 1.96 -7.67 -6.06
C ILE A 10 0.87 -8.69 -6.46
N CYS A 11 0.32 -8.60 -7.67
CA CYS A 11 -0.71 -9.48 -8.20
C CYS A 11 -0.26 -10.20 -9.48
N ALA A 12 0.73 -11.09 -9.40
CA ALA A 12 0.94 -12.08 -10.45
C ALA A 12 1.71 -13.32 -9.96
N ASN A 13 0.97 -14.43 -9.92
CA ASN A 13 1.38 -15.76 -10.40
C ASN A 13 2.55 -16.47 -9.69
N ASN A 14 2.21 -17.23 -8.65
CA ASN A 14 2.91 -18.49 -8.36
C ASN A 14 2.18 -19.63 -9.09
N SER A 15 2.61 -19.91 -10.31
CA SER A 15 2.28 -21.14 -11.05
C SER A 15 3.01 -22.32 -10.42
N ASN A 16 2.46 -22.86 -9.32
CA ASN A 16 2.64 -24.22 -8.79
C ASN A 16 1.95 -24.35 -7.42
N LEU A 17 0.63 -24.26 -7.39
CA LEU A 17 -0.17 -24.63 -6.22
C LEU A 17 -1.04 -25.81 -6.64
N LYS A 18 -0.87 -26.94 -5.95
CA LYS A 18 -1.65 -28.15 -6.20
C LYS A 18 -3.14 -27.84 -6.02
N GLU A 19 -3.95 -28.20 -7.01
CA GLU A 19 -5.41 -28.14 -6.94
C GLU A 19 -5.88 -28.93 -5.71
N GLY A 20 -6.42 -28.24 -4.70
CA GLY A 20 -6.98 -28.90 -3.52
C GLY A 20 -7.09 -28.09 -2.23
N GLU A 21 -6.34 -26.99 -2.05
CA GLU A 21 -6.45 -26.16 -0.83
C GLU A 21 -6.87 -24.73 -1.17
N LYS A 22 -8.17 -24.43 -1.11
CA LYS A 22 -8.63 -23.05 -0.94
C LYS A 22 -8.14 -22.58 0.43
N MET A 23 -7.09 -21.77 0.46
CA MET A 23 -6.64 -21.10 1.69
C MET A 23 -7.66 -20.02 2.05
N GLU A 24 -8.58 -20.34 2.97
CA GLU A 24 -9.39 -19.35 3.65
C GLU A 24 -8.49 -18.49 4.54
N ASN A 25 -8.18 -17.27 4.09
CA ASN A 25 -7.40 -16.27 4.84
C ASN A 25 -8.28 -15.52 5.87
N ASN A 26 -9.08 -16.28 6.63
CA ASN A 26 -10.07 -15.75 7.57
C ASN A 26 -9.55 -15.66 9.01
N THR A 27 -8.29 -16.08 9.26
CA THR A 27 -7.64 -16.01 10.57
C THR A 27 -6.30 -15.28 10.50
N PHE A 28 -5.83 -14.81 11.65
CA PHE A 28 -4.50 -14.20 11.74
C PHE A 28 -3.41 -15.17 11.28
N GLY A 29 -3.45 -16.42 11.74
CA GLY A 29 -2.46 -17.45 11.40
C GLY A 29 -2.41 -17.78 9.92
N SER A 30 -3.56 -17.89 9.26
CA SER A 30 -3.65 -18.11 7.81
C SER A 30 -3.10 -16.92 7.02
N ARG A 31 -3.44 -15.67 7.39
CA ARG A 31 -2.88 -14.46 6.76
C ARG A 31 -1.38 -14.35 6.94
N LEU A 32 -0.88 -14.58 8.16
CA LEU A 32 0.56 -14.54 8.45
C LEU A 32 1.32 -15.58 7.62
N LYS A 33 0.79 -16.81 7.53
CA LYS A 33 1.37 -17.88 6.71
C LYS A 33 1.40 -17.50 5.23
N ALA A 34 0.31 -16.94 4.71
CA ALA A 34 0.22 -16.49 3.32
C ALA A 34 1.26 -15.40 3.00
N LEU A 35 1.39 -14.38 3.86
CA LEU A 35 2.38 -13.32 3.73
C LEU A 35 3.82 -13.86 3.81
N ARG A 36 4.10 -14.78 4.73
CA ARG A 36 5.43 -15.40 4.82
C ARG A 36 5.78 -16.17 3.55
N ILE A 37 4.85 -16.95 3.02
CA ILE A 37 5.04 -17.75 1.80
C ILE A 37 5.21 -16.84 0.58
N SER A 38 4.50 -15.71 0.49
CA SER A 38 4.65 -14.76 -0.62
C SER A 38 6.06 -14.15 -0.69
N LYS A 39 6.73 -13.98 0.46
CA LYS A 39 8.16 -13.60 0.56
C LYS A 39 9.13 -14.79 0.44
N ARG A 40 8.65 -16.00 0.17
CA ARG A 40 9.45 -17.24 0.05
C ARG A 40 10.30 -17.57 1.28
N LEU A 41 9.81 -17.23 2.47
CA LEU A 41 10.52 -17.48 3.73
C LEU A 41 10.09 -18.82 4.35
N THR A 42 11.04 -19.58 4.89
CA THR A 42 10.73 -20.70 5.79
C THR A 42 10.27 -20.15 7.16
N GLN A 43 9.60 -20.98 7.98
CA GLN A 43 9.25 -20.56 9.36
C GLN A 43 10.50 -20.20 10.18
N GLU A 44 11.61 -20.91 9.97
CA GLU A 44 12.91 -20.64 10.61
C GLU A 44 13.46 -19.27 10.20
N ASN A 45 13.55 -19.01 8.88
CA ASN A 45 14.07 -17.75 8.36
C ASN A 45 13.22 -16.57 8.82
N PHE A 46 11.90 -16.73 8.83
CA PHE A 46 11.00 -15.69 9.31
C PHE A 46 11.14 -15.44 10.83
N ALA A 47 11.32 -16.50 11.62
CA ALA A 47 11.54 -16.36 13.06
C ALA A 47 12.83 -15.56 13.36
N ASN A 48 13.90 -15.82 12.61
CA ASN A 48 15.19 -15.16 12.77
C ASN A 48 15.13 -13.64 12.52
N LEU A 49 14.23 -13.16 11.66
CA LEU A 49 14.04 -11.72 11.41
C LEU A 49 13.57 -10.96 12.66
N PHE A 50 12.91 -11.65 13.60
CA PHE A 50 12.33 -11.05 14.80
C PHE A 50 12.93 -11.60 16.10
N TYR A 51 14.07 -12.31 16.00
CA TYR A 51 14.74 -12.95 17.14
C TYR A 51 13.83 -13.93 17.90
N LEU A 52 13.04 -14.71 17.16
CA LEU A 52 12.12 -15.71 17.68
C LEU A 52 12.59 -17.12 17.33
N ASN A 53 12.00 -18.11 18.00
CA ASN A 53 12.13 -19.51 17.63
C ASN A 53 11.08 -19.89 16.58
N LYS A 54 11.41 -20.83 15.69
CA LYS A 54 10.47 -21.42 14.72
C LYS A 54 9.17 -21.90 15.35
N SER A 55 9.23 -22.44 16.58
CA SER A 55 8.04 -22.91 17.31
C SER A 55 7.04 -21.78 17.57
N SER A 56 7.48 -20.54 17.80
CA SER A 56 6.62 -19.37 17.95
C SER A 56 5.86 -19.09 16.66
N ILE A 57 6.55 -19.06 15.51
CA ILE A 57 5.91 -18.88 14.20
C ILE A 57 4.90 -20.00 13.92
N SER A 58 5.26 -21.24 14.23
CA SER A 58 4.34 -22.38 14.08
C SER A 58 3.07 -22.22 14.92
N LYS A 59 3.18 -21.72 16.16
CA LYS A 59 2.02 -21.45 17.03
C LYS A 59 1.17 -20.32 16.48
N TYR A 60 1.77 -19.24 15.99
CA TYR A 60 1.07 -18.11 15.37
C TYR A 60 0.29 -18.53 14.12
N GLU A 61 0.93 -19.27 13.22
CA GLU A 61 0.29 -19.75 11.97
C GLU A 61 -0.81 -20.78 12.18
N LYS A 62 -0.88 -21.38 13.37
CA LYS A 62 -1.93 -22.33 13.78
C LYS A 62 -2.96 -21.70 14.71
N ASP A 63 -2.94 -20.38 14.87
CA ASP A 63 -3.82 -19.62 15.76
C ASP A 63 -3.79 -20.13 17.22
N LYS A 64 -2.67 -20.74 17.64
CA LYS A 64 -2.49 -21.24 19.02
C LYS A 64 -2.08 -20.14 19.98
N ASN A 65 -1.34 -19.15 19.49
CA ASN A 65 -0.94 -17.94 20.20
C ASN A 65 -1.04 -16.76 19.23
N LEU A 66 -1.13 -15.54 19.77
CA LEU A 66 -0.90 -14.30 19.04
C LEU A 66 0.45 -13.69 19.46
N PRO A 67 1.14 -12.97 18.56
CA PRO A 67 2.28 -12.15 18.94
C PRO A 67 1.85 -11.01 19.85
N GLU A 68 2.75 -10.55 20.70
CA GLU A 68 2.53 -9.33 21.48
C GLU A 68 2.42 -8.10 20.56
N ASN A 69 1.77 -7.04 21.06
CA ASN A 69 1.44 -5.85 20.27
C ASN A 69 2.66 -5.25 19.52
N GLN A 70 3.81 -5.14 20.18
CA GLN A 70 5.02 -4.59 19.56
C GLN A 70 5.52 -5.45 18.41
N LEU A 71 5.48 -6.78 18.55
CA LEU A 71 5.87 -7.71 17.50
C LEU A 71 4.86 -7.71 16.36
N LEU A 72 3.56 -7.64 16.68
CA LEU A 72 2.49 -7.55 15.68
C LEU A 72 2.66 -6.33 14.77
N ILE A 73 3.00 -5.16 15.34
CA ILE A 73 3.29 -3.94 14.58
C ILE A 73 4.51 -4.15 13.68
N LYS A 74 5.61 -4.70 14.22
CA LYS A 74 6.83 -4.98 13.42
C LYS A 74 6.57 -5.93 12.25
N ILE A 75 5.72 -6.93 12.45
CA ILE A 75 5.30 -7.86 11.39
C ILE A 75 4.49 -7.10 10.33
N ALA A 76 3.57 -6.25 10.74
CA ALA A 76 2.77 -5.42 9.84
C ALA A 76 3.65 -4.51 8.97
N ASP A 77 4.60 -3.81 9.59
CA ASP A 77 5.58 -2.95 8.92
C ASP A 77 6.45 -3.73 7.94
N PHE A 78 6.96 -4.90 8.34
CA PHE A 78 7.80 -5.76 7.48
C PHE A 78 7.09 -6.19 6.18
N PHE A 79 5.79 -6.45 6.25
CA PHE A 79 4.98 -6.81 5.08
C PHE A 79 4.32 -5.60 4.40
N GLU A 80 4.54 -4.39 4.91
CA GLU A 80 3.86 -3.16 4.49
C GLU A 80 2.33 -3.30 4.47
N VAL A 81 1.78 -3.91 5.51
CA VAL A 81 0.33 -4.04 5.71
C VAL A 81 -0.07 -3.41 7.02
N SER A 82 -1.36 -3.19 7.22
CA SER A 82 -1.91 -2.74 8.49
C SER A 82 -2.09 -3.89 9.47
N VAL A 83 -2.09 -3.56 10.76
CA VAL A 83 -2.45 -4.51 11.82
C VAL A 83 -3.91 -4.96 11.66
N ASP A 84 -4.81 -4.08 11.23
CA ASP A 84 -6.21 -4.44 10.96
C ASP A 84 -6.34 -5.50 9.85
N TYR A 85 -5.49 -5.42 8.82
CA TYR A 85 -5.39 -6.48 7.82
C TYR A 85 -4.85 -7.77 8.42
N LEU A 86 -3.77 -7.74 9.20
CA LEU A 86 -3.25 -8.96 9.83
C LEU A 86 -4.30 -9.64 10.73
N LEU A 87 -5.10 -8.86 11.45
CA LEU A 87 -6.13 -9.33 12.38
C LEU A 87 -7.49 -9.60 11.71
N CYS A 88 -7.55 -9.67 10.37
CA CYS A 88 -8.77 -9.96 9.61
C CYS A 88 -9.93 -8.97 9.82
N ARG A 89 -9.66 -7.72 10.18
CA ARG A 89 -10.69 -6.67 10.31
C ARG A 89 -11.03 -5.98 9.00
N THR A 90 -10.18 -6.13 7.99
CA THR A 90 -10.36 -5.60 6.64
C THR A 90 -9.64 -6.48 5.62
N ASP A 91 -10.14 -6.55 4.40
CA ASP A 91 -9.44 -7.21 3.29
C ASP A 91 -8.46 -6.28 2.56
N GLN A 92 -8.48 -4.99 2.87
CA GLN A 92 -7.53 -4.02 2.34
C GLN A 92 -6.20 -4.11 3.08
N PRO A 93 -5.08 -4.48 2.42
CA PRO A 93 -3.80 -4.70 3.11
C PRO A 93 -3.26 -3.44 3.77
N LYS A 94 -3.35 -2.29 3.08
CA LYS A 94 -2.97 -0.98 3.60
C LYS A 94 -4.24 -0.25 4.02
N LEU A 95 -4.25 0.28 5.24
CA LEU A 95 -5.21 1.33 5.59
C LEU A 95 -4.78 2.58 4.84
N LEU A 96 -5.76 3.32 4.32
CA LEU A 96 -5.50 4.73 4.03
C LEU A 96 -5.05 5.37 5.36
N PRO A 97 -4.00 6.20 5.38
CA PRO A 97 -3.52 6.76 6.62
C PRO A 97 -4.68 7.49 7.30
N SER A 98 -5.06 7.04 8.50
CA SER A 98 -6.16 7.58 9.30
C SER A 98 -5.92 9.03 9.71
N ASN A 99 -4.66 9.46 9.65
CA ASN A 99 -4.23 10.84 9.67
C ASN A 99 -3.01 10.94 8.73
N PRO A 100 -3.19 11.29 7.43
CA PRO A 100 -2.05 11.45 6.55
C PRO A 100 -1.11 12.46 7.22
N LYS A 101 0.17 12.08 7.36
CA LYS A 101 1.24 13.05 7.64
C LYS A 101 0.96 14.24 6.73
N PRO A 102 0.85 15.49 7.24
CA PRO A 102 0.43 16.61 6.41
C PRO A 102 1.31 16.62 5.18
N MET A 103 0.69 16.21 4.08
CA MET A 103 1.38 15.86 2.86
C MET A 103 1.67 17.18 2.19
N THR A 104 2.92 17.41 1.80
CA THR A 104 3.22 18.59 1.00
C THR A 104 2.40 18.52 -0.30
N CYS A 105 2.04 19.67 -0.87
CA CYS A 105 1.34 19.68 -2.17
C CYS A 105 2.09 18.86 -3.23
N GLU A 106 3.42 18.81 -3.16
CA GLU A 106 4.26 18.02 -4.04
C GLU A 106 4.06 16.50 -3.86
N GLU A 107 4.05 16.02 -2.61
CA GLU A 107 3.80 14.62 -2.31
C GLU A 107 2.37 14.21 -2.70
N PHE A 108 1.40 15.11 -2.54
CA PHE A 108 0.02 14.88 -2.95
C PHE A 108 -0.11 14.69 -4.45
N LEU A 109 0.44 15.63 -5.23
CA LEU A 109 0.42 15.57 -6.69
C LEU A 109 1.09 14.30 -7.23
N LYS A 110 2.17 13.84 -6.59
CA LYS A 110 2.85 12.59 -6.96
C LYS A 110 2.04 11.33 -6.65
N SER A 111 1.16 11.39 -5.66
CA SER A 111 0.33 10.26 -5.25
C SER A 111 -0.97 10.14 -6.05
N TYR A 112 -1.40 11.24 -6.68
CA TYR A 112 -2.64 11.30 -7.44
C TYR A 112 -2.47 10.59 -8.79
N VAL A 113 -3.36 9.65 -9.09
CA VAL A 113 -3.42 8.99 -10.40
C VAL A 113 -4.40 9.79 -11.26
N PHE A 114 -3.84 10.66 -12.10
CA PHE A 114 -4.62 11.47 -13.03
C PHE A 114 -5.30 10.59 -14.09
N SER A 115 -6.54 10.94 -14.45
CA SER A 115 -7.19 10.42 -15.66
C SER A 115 -6.46 10.93 -16.92
N ASN A 116 -6.65 10.24 -18.05
CA ASN A 116 -6.02 10.65 -19.31
C ASN A 116 -6.44 12.08 -19.72
N GLU A 117 -7.70 12.46 -19.49
CA GLU A 117 -8.19 13.82 -19.78
C GLU A 117 -7.51 14.88 -18.92
N GLU A 118 -7.30 14.61 -17.64
CA GLU A 118 -6.55 15.51 -16.76
C GLU A 118 -5.09 15.64 -17.20
N VAL A 119 -4.45 14.51 -17.57
CA VAL A 119 -3.07 14.52 -18.10
C VAL A 119 -2.96 15.37 -19.36
N ASP A 120 -3.91 15.24 -20.29
CA ASP A 120 -3.95 16.02 -21.53
C ASP A 120 -4.15 17.51 -21.24
N SER A 121 -5.03 17.85 -20.29
CA SER A 121 -5.25 19.24 -19.86
C SER A 121 -3.99 19.88 -19.27
N PHE A 122 -3.28 19.15 -18.40
CA PHE A 122 -2.01 19.62 -17.85
C PHE A 122 -0.93 19.75 -18.93
N SER A 123 -0.83 18.79 -19.84
CA SER A 123 0.11 18.83 -20.97
C SER A 123 -0.10 20.06 -21.85
N ALA A 124 -1.37 20.37 -22.15
CA ALA A 124 -1.74 21.58 -22.88
C ALA A 124 -1.34 22.84 -22.09
N TYR A 125 -1.65 22.90 -20.80
CA TYR A 125 -1.28 24.02 -19.94
C TYR A 125 0.24 24.27 -19.87
N PHE A 126 1.05 23.21 -19.72
CA PHE A 126 2.50 23.33 -19.67
C PHE A 126 3.12 23.76 -21.01
N SER A 127 2.43 23.48 -22.11
CA SER A 127 2.84 23.89 -23.46
C SER A 127 2.58 25.38 -23.75
N PHE A 128 1.81 26.07 -22.92
CA PHE A 128 1.51 27.48 -23.12
C PHE A 128 2.70 28.40 -22.78
N PRO A 129 2.82 29.57 -23.46
CA PRO A 129 3.69 30.65 -23.02
C PRO A 129 3.27 31.17 -21.64
N GLU A 130 4.23 31.70 -20.87
CA GLU A 130 4.01 32.08 -19.47
C GLU A 130 2.92 33.16 -19.29
N SER A 131 2.73 34.05 -20.27
CA SER A 131 1.66 35.05 -20.27
C SER A 131 0.27 34.43 -20.22
N TYR A 132 0.04 33.34 -20.97
CA TYR A 132 -1.25 32.65 -21.02
C TYR A 132 -1.49 31.78 -19.79
N LYS A 133 -0.43 31.26 -19.17
CA LYS A 133 -0.56 30.55 -17.88
C LYS A 133 -1.11 31.48 -16.81
N GLN A 134 -0.69 32.74 -16.80
CA GLN A 134 -1.21 33.72 -15.85
C GLN A 134 -2.70 33.99 -16.06
N GLU A 135 -3.16 34.12 -17.31
CA GLU A 135 -4.59 34.26 -17.62
C GLU A 135 -5.41 33.04 -17.15
N VAL A 136 -4.87 31.83 -17.32
CA VAL A 136 -5.50 30.60 -16.83
C VAL A 136 -5.60 30.61 -15.30
N LEU A 137 -4.54 30.99 -14.60
CA LEU A 137 -4.55 31.10 -13.14
C LEU A 137 -5.57 32.15 -12.66
N ASP A 138 -5.62 33.30 -13.32
CA ASP A 138 -6.57 34.37 -13.01
C ASP A 138 -8.02 33.88 -13.19
N PHE A 139 -8.29 33.12 -14.25
CA PHE A 139 -9.61 32.50 -14.48
C PHE A 139 -9.97 31.47 -13.40
N ILE A 140 -9.03 30.60 -13.02
CA ILE A 140 -9.23 29.61 -11.95
C ILE A 140 -9.55 30.32 -10.63
N ASN A 141 -8.81 31.39 -10.30
CA ASN A 141 -9.02 32.19 -9.09
C ASN A 141 -10.39 32.89 -9.11
N PHE A 142 -10.77 33.46 -10.25
CA PHE A 142 -12.08 34.08 -10.44
C PHE A 142 -13.21 33.07 -10.18
N LYS A 143 -13.14 31.87 -10.76
CA LYS A 143 -14.16 30.82 -10.56
C LYS A 143 -14.18 30.30 -9.12
N SER A 144 -13.02 30.11 -8.50
CA SER A 144 -12.89 29.65 -7.11
C SER A 144 -13.44 30.64 -6.09
N THR A 145 -13.37 31.95 -6.40
CA THR A 145 -13.88 33.03 -5.54
C THR A 145 -15.37 33.29 -5.75
N SER A 146 -15.83 33.23 -7.01
CA SER A 146 -17.23 33.45 -7.36
C SER A 146 -18.17 32.34 -6.87
N GLY A 147 -17.65 31.14 -6.62
CA GLY A 147 -18.42 30.02 -6.05
C GLY A 147 -18.63 30.07 -4.53
N LYS A 148 -18.08 31.05 -3.81
CA LYS A 148 -18.21 31.20 -2.34
C LYS A 148 -19.27 32.21 -1.89
N GLN A 149 -19.97 32.87 -2.82
CA GLN A 149 -21.14 33.69 -2.53
C GLN A 149 -22.41 32.92 -2.91
N LEU A 150 -22.84 31.99 -2.06
CA LEU A 150 -24.20 31.44 -1.94
C LEU A 150 -24.30 30.63 -0.63
#